data_AF-A0A9P5YDE6-F1
#
_entry.id   AF-A0A9P5YDE6-F1
#
_cell.length_a   1.000
_cell.length_b   1.000
_cell.length_c   1.000
_cell.angle_alpha   90.00
_cell.angle_beta   90.00
_cell.angle_gamma   90.00
#
_symmetry.space_group_name_H-M   'P 1'
#
loop_
_entity.id
_entity.type
_entity.pdbx_description
1 polymer ?
#
loop_
_entity_poly.entity_id
_entity_poly.type
_entity_poly.pdbx_seq_one_letter_code
_entity_poly.pdbx_strand_id
1 'polypeptide(L)'
;MKFPLALITGILFRAAVPASALLLYLGRPPSNLPLRTPFGFASTSTGGVGFNSSTYVVTNATDLRVALKLPFPKVVYVNGTIYGNQLDDGSFADCQWYIDTSPVPNYNFTLYVLSLNTTYMSLVADAMAANVTFEGKNATELNILLRKQNGWRAQAQNSQKKWEGIDMTSNTTLVGWDADARLAGVRLGMNLVNNIHVRNLILEPPQDCFPAPETYPATWNARYDAIAAVTSTNVWIDGNTFQDGLKPVAPDYFLGGWWVDRYDGLFDAEDGCDNITFSHNIVRNHHKSLLWGGGNKEADRDLGKMHFTVFGNRFKLSQSRNPLMRFGTFHIQNNLFDSTNNLPSSDRVTVAFAPIPPIDSFQYHFGIYNQSKVLVSQNVFKQDGLYPNDDSLIFTFKDLTRADIPAKLCAENEGNTMSTSNIFNGMDIDLGGVAKKIFSTSVSQGLGVEGGLVFDCEGDEFSKLEMPRRFPSTHAVEGYVLREAGSQ
;
A
#
# COMPACT_ATOMS: atom_id res chain seq x y z
N MET A 1 -33.00 -37.86 -54.22
CA MET A 1 -31.92 -38.23 -53.28
C MET A 1 -31.02 -37.01 -53.08
N LYS A 2 -31.12 -36.35 -51.91
CA LYS A 2 -30.22 -35.27 -51.47
C LYS A 2 -29.51 -35.80 -50.23
N PHE A 3 -28.18 -35.92 -50.27
CA PHE A 3 -27.36 -36.21 -49.10
C PHE A 3 -27.06 -34.88 -48.37
N PRO A 4 -27.14 -34.81 -47.03
CA PRO A 4 -26.74 -33.62 -46.30
C PRO A 4 -25.22 -33.61 -46.10
N LEU A 5 -24.63 -32.43 -46.29
CA LEU A 5 -23.24 -32.13 -46.01
C LEU A 5 -23.10 -31.87 -44.50
N ALA A 6 -22.39 -32.74 -43.78
CA ALA A 6 -22.09 -32.54 -42.36
C ALA A 6 -20.94 -31.53 -42.20
N LEU A 7 -21.22 -30.42 -41.52
CA LEU A 7 -20.24 -29.42 -41.13
C LEU A 7 -19.45 -29.97 -39.92
N ILE A 8 -18.20 -30.37 -40.13
CA ILE A 8 -17.29 -30.77 -39.06
C ILE A 8 -16.76 -29.48 -38.39
N THR A 9 -17.31 -29.15 -37.23
CA THR A 9 -16.74 -28.16 -36.32
C THR A 9 -15.46 -28.73 -35.72
N GLY A 10 -14.31 -28.28 -36.21
CA GLY A 10 -13.01 -28.57 -35.62
C GLY A 10 -12.90 -27.90 -34.25
N ILE A 11 -13.09 -28.67 -33.19
CA ILE A 11 -12.71 -28.27 -31.83
C ILE A 11 -11.18 -28.26 -31.79
N LEU A 12 -10.59 -27.06 -31.81
CA LEU A 12 -9.19 -26.86 -31.46
C LEU A 12 -9.03 -27.18 -29.97
N PHE A 13 -8.67 -28.42 -29.65
CA PHE A 13 -8.05 -28.75 -28.37
C PHE A 13 -6.69 -28.05 -28.35
N ARG A 14 -6.60 -26.87 -27.71
CA ARG A 14 -5.32 -26.38 -27.17
C ARG A 14 -4.88 -27.42 -26.16
N ALA A 15 -3.86 -28.21 -26.50
CA ALA A 15 -3.18 -29.04 -25.52
C ALA A 15 -2.62 -28.10 -24.44
N ALA A 16 -3.19 -28.16 -23.24
CA ALA A 16 -2.59 -27.56 -22.07
C ALA A 16 -1.23 -28.24 -21.88
N VAL A 17 -0.15 -27.48 -22.10
CA VAL A 17 1.17 -27.91 -21.64
C VAL A 17 1.03 -28.08 -20.13
N PRO A 18 1.31 -29.27 -19.55
CA PRO A 18 1.24 -29.44 -18.12
C PRO A 18 2.18 -28.42 -17.49
N ALA A 19 1.67 -27.58 -16.59
CA ALA A 19 2.49 -26.75 -15.74
C ALA A 19 3.55 -27.67 -15.12
N SER A 20 4.82 -27.40 -15.41
CA SER A 20 5.93 -28.13 -14.80
C SER A 20 5.70 -28.12 -13.29
N ALA A 21 5.65 -29.29 -12.67
CA ALA A 21 5.42 -29.38 -11.24
C ALA A 21 6.49 -28.58 -10.50
N LEU A 22 6.07 -27.73 -9.57
CA LEU A 22 6.97 -26.90 -8.77
C LEU A 22 8.02 -27.79 -8.08
N LEU A 23 9.29 -27.56 -8.37
CA LEU A 23 10.39 -28.40 -7.89
C LEU A 23 10.98 -27.87 -6.59
N LEU A 24 11.34 -28.78 -5.69
CA LEU A 24 12.11 -28.45 -4.49
C LEU A 24 13.49 -27.94 -4.87
N TYR A 25 13.88 -26.81 -4.29
CA TYR A 25 15.22 -26.26 -4.40
C TYR A 25 16.09 -26.81 -3.25
N LEU A 26 17.09 -27.61 -3.62
CA LEU A 26 18.07 -28.21 -2.69
C LEU A 26 19.42 -27.49 -2.69
N GLY A 27 19.53 -26.39 -3.42
CA GLY A 27 20.75 -25.59 -3.48
C GLY A 27 20.93 -24.71 -2.25
N ARG A 28 22.04 -23.96 -2.23
CA ARG A 28 22.34 -23.03 -1.15
C ARG A 28 21.48 -21.76 -1.26
N PRO A 29 21.16 -21.08 -0.14
CA PRO A 29 20.62 -19.73 -0.17
C PRO A 29 21.49 -18.76 -0.99
N PRO A 30 20.92 -17.67 -1.52
CA PRO A 30 21.70 -16.60 -2.13
C PRO A 30 22.75 -16.04 -1.17
N SER A 31 23.95 -15.79 -1.66
CA SER A 31 25.11 -15.45 -0.82
C SER A 31 25.13 -14.02 -0.28
N ASN A 32 24.35 -13.11 -0.88
CA ASN A 32 24.46 -11.67 -0.65
C ASN A 32 23.33 -11.10 0.22
N LEU A 33 22.46 -11.96 0.76
CA LEU A 33 21.37 -11.50 1.61
C LEU A 33 21.91 -10.98 2.96
N PRO A 34 21.49 -9.78 3.40
CA PRO A 34 21.85 -9.27 4.72
C PRO A 34 21.44 -10.24 5.83
N LEU A 35 22.41 -10.63 6.67
CA LEU A 35 22.18 -11.47 7.84
C LEU A 35 21.48 -10.65 8.92
N ARG A 36 20.15 -10.64 8.87
CA ARG A 36 19.27 -10.00 9.85
C ARG A 36 18.28 -11.02 10.39
N THR A 37 17.81 -10.77 11.60
CA THR A 37 16.76 -11.56 12.26
C THR A 37 15.61 -10.64 12.69
N PRO A 38 14.39 -11.16 12.83
CA PRO A 38 13.27 -10.41 13.38
C PRO A 38 13.59 -9.79 14.75
N PHE A 39 13.00 -8.63 15.02
CA PHE A 39 13.14 -7.88 16.26
C PHE A 39 11.87 -7.05 16.49
N GLY A 40 11.82 -6.27 17.58
CA GLY A 40 10.65 -5.46 17.91
C GLY A 40 9.42 -6.34 18.16
N PHE A 41 8.24 -5.88 17.74
CA PHE A 41 7.01 -6.62 17.96
C PHE A 41 6.96 -7.95 17.19
N ALA A 42 7.61 -8.07 16.03
CA ALA A 42 7.73 -9.34 15.31
C ALA A 42 8.92 -10.22 15.75
N SER A 43 9.56 -9.94 16.89
CA SER A 43 10.79 -10.64 17.34
C SER A 43 10.67 -12.17 17.47
N THR A 44 9.45 -12.69 17.66
CA THR A 44 9.18 -14.13 17.79
C THR A 44 8.87 -14.80 16.44
N SER A 45 8.74 -14.03 15.36
CA SER A 45 8.48 -14.55 14.02
C SER A 45 9.67 -15.38 13.54
N THR A 46 9.40 -16.50 12.88
CA THR A 46 10.39 -17.42 12.29
C THR A 46 10.21 -17.57 10.78
N GLY A 47 9.12 -17.03 10.23
CA GLY A 47 8.76 -17.15 8.84
C GLY A 47 8.51 -18.62 8.46
N GLY A 48 9.00 -19.01 7.30
CA GLY A 48 8.92 -20.39 6.84
C GLY A 48 10.15 -21.23 7.11
N VAL A 49 11.17 -20.74 7.83
CA VAL A 49 12.40 -21.48 8.12
C VAL A 49 12.16 -22.46 9.28
N GLY A 50 12.46 -23.75 9.08
CA GLY A 50 12.30 -24.78 10.12
C GLY A 50 12.57 -26.21 9.61
N PHE A 51 12.54 -27.20 10.50
CA PHE A 51 12.91 -28.60 10.20
C PHE A 51 12.08 -29.26 9.07
N ASN A 52 10.83 -28.85 8.89
CA ASN A 52 9.93 -29.35 7.83
C ASN A 52 9.74 -28.32 6.70
N SER A 53 10.63 -27.33 6.59
CA SER A 53 10.54 -26.33 5.55
C SER A 53 10.88 -26.90 4.20
N SER A 54 10.10 -26.52 3.19
CA SER A 54 10.43 -26.74 1.79
C SER A 54 10.87 -25.44 1.14
N THR A 55 11.91 -25.52 0.32
CA THR A 55 12.45 -24.35 -0.38
C THR A 55 12.11 -24.40 -1.86
N TYR A 56 11.74 -23.26 -2.43
CA TYR A 56 11.40 -23.10 -3.84
C TYR A 56 12.13 -21.90 -4.43
N VAL A 57 12.43 -21.95 -5.72
CA VAL A 57 12.87 -20.79 -6.50
C VAL A 57 11.84 -20.59 -7.61
N VAL A 58 11.29 -19.40 -7.69
CA VAL A 58 10.25 -19.05 -8.67
C VAL A 58 10.75 -17.92 -9.57
N THR A 59 10.44 -18.03 -10.87
CA THR A 59 10.87 -17.09 -11.91
C THR A 59 9.69 -16.56 -12.75
N ASN A 60 8.47 -16.99 -12.45
CA ASN A 60 7.26 -16.63 -13.17
C ASN A 60 6.04 -16.62 -12.23
N ALA A 61 4.94 -16.03 -12.68
CA ALA A 61 3.77 -15.83 -11.84
C ALA A 61 3.02 -17.12 -11.51
N THR A 62 3.05 -18.11 -12.42
CA THR A 62 2.42 -19.42 -12.22
C THR A 62 3.03 -20.13 -11.02
N ASP A 63 4.36 -20.24 -11.00
CA ASP A 63 5.10 -20.90 -9.91
C ASP A 63 4.96 -20.12 -8.60
N LEU A 64 4.98 -18.79 -8.63
CA LEU A 64 4.75 -17.96 -7.45
C LEU A 64 3.36 -18.19 -6.85
N ARG A 65 2.31 -18.21 -7.69
CA ARG A 65 0.92 -18.48 -7.26
C ARG A 65 0.76 -19.85 -6.61
N VAL A 66 1.46 -20.86 -7.13
CA VAL A 66 1.45 -22.22 -6.55
C VAL A 66 2.23 -22.23 -5.24
N ALA A 67 3.47 -21.73 -5.23
CA ALA A 67 4.37 -21.80 -4.09
C ALA A 67 3.79 -21.13 -2.84
N LEU A 68 3.24 -19.92 -2.97
CA LEU A 68 2.71 -19.14 -1.84
C LEU A 68 1.48 -19.75 -1.17
N LYS A 69 0.74 -20.61 -1.90
CA LYS A 69 -0.48 -21.29 -1.41
C LYS A 69 -0.22 -22.66 -0.78
N LEU A 70 1.02 -23.15 -0.78
CA LEU A 70 1.33 -24.46 -0.18
C LEU A 70 1.06 -24.44 1.35
N PRO A 71 0.44 -25.47 1.93
CA PRO A 71 -0.10 -25.40 3.30
C PRO A 71 0.94 -25.64 4.42
N PHE A 72 2.22 -25.79 4.08
CA PHE A 72 3.31 -26.13 5.01
C PHE A 72 4.36 -25.01 5.09
N PRO A 73 5.23 -25.01 6.14
CA PRO A 73 6.32 -24.05 6.24
C PRO A 73 7.21 -24.04 4.99
N LYS A 74 7.51 -22.86 4.46
CA LYS A 74 8.23 -22.75 3.19
C LYS A 74 9.10 -21.51 3.06
N VAL A 75 10.21 -21.65 2.33
CA VAL A 75 11.00 -20.54 1.83
C VAL A 75 10.80 -20.45 0.31
N VAL A 76 10.43 -19.27 -0.18
CA VAL A 76 10.23 -19.00 -1.60
C VAL A 76 11.20 -17.90 -2.01
N TYR A 77 12.16 -18.26 -2.85
CA TYR A 77 13.06 -17.30 -3.49
C TYR A 77 12.45 -16.79 -4.80
N VAL A 78 12.38 -15.48 -4.97
CA VAL A 78 12.00 -14.84 -6.24
C VAL A 78 13.28 -14.52 -7.01
N ASN A 79 13.43 -15.10 -8.20
CA ASN A 79 14.60 -14.87 -9.05
C ASN A 79 14.20 -14.13 -10.33
N GLY A 80 14.67 -12.89 -10.46
CA GLY A 80 14.30 -11.97 -11.54
C GLY A 80 12.99 -11.21 -11.30
N THR A 81 12.39 -10.71 -12.39
CA THR A 81 11.12 -9.99 -12.35
C THR A 81 9.96 -10.93 -12.64
N ILE A 82 9.01 -11.02 -11.71
CA ILE A 82 7.74 -11.72 -11.87
C ILE A 82 6.64 -10.69 -12.05
N TYR A 83 5.90 -10.80 -13.15
CA TYR A 83 4.80 -9.91 -13.49
C TYR A 83 3.46 -10.53 -13.07
N GLY A 84 2.65 -9.83 -12.28
CA GLY A 84 1.37 -10.35 -11.80
C GLY A 84 0.37 -10.66 -12.91
N ASN A 85 0.43 -9.90 -14.02
CA ASN A 85 -0.42 -10.09 -15.20
C ASN A 85 0.06 -11.20 -16.14
N GLN A 86 1.13 -11.94 -15.79
CA GLN A 86 1.56 -13.10 -16.57
C GLN A 86 0.58 -14.28 -16.39
N LEU A 87 0.09 -14.78 -17.52
CA LEU A 87 -0.80 -15.92 -17.66
C LEU A 87 -0.02 -17.23 -17.69
N ASP A 88 -0.72 -18.35 -17.51
CA ASP A 88 -0.10 -19.68 -17.40
C ASP A 88 0.58 -20.15 -18.71
N ASP A 89 0.16 -19.61 -19.86
CA ASP A 89 0.80 -19.87 -21.15
C ASP A 89 2.00 -18.94 -21.44
N GLY A 90 2.38 -18.11 -20.47
CA GLY A 90 3.48 -17.16 -20.54
C GLY A 90 3.14 -15.82 -21.21
N SER A 91 1.92 -15.66 -21.75
CA SER A 91 1.45 -14.36 -22.24
C SER A 91 1.06 -13.42 -21.09
N PHE A 92 0.71 -12.17 -21.42
CA PHE A 92 0.37 -11.14 -20.43
C PHE A 92 -1.04 -10.63 -20.66
N ALA A 93 -1.83 -10.52 -19.59
CA ALA A 93 -3.14 -9.90 -19.61
C ALA A 93 -3.04 -8.38 -19.62
N ASP A 94 -3.96 -7.74 -20.32
CA ASP A 94 -4.24 -6.31 -20.24
C ASP A 94 -5.66 -6.06 -19.71
N CYS A 95 -6.04 -4.79 -19.57
CA CYS A 95 -7.38 -4.44 -19.09
C CYS A 95 -8.51 -4.99 -19.96
N GLN A 96 -8.31 -5.13 -21.28
CA GLN A 96 -9.34 -5.67 -22.18
C GLN A 96 -9.48 -7.18 -21.96
N TRP A 97 -8.36 -7.90 -21.81
CA TRP A 97 -8.38 -9.32 -21.49
C TRP A 97 -9.13 -9.59 -20.18
N TYR A 98 -8.93 -8.76 -19.15
CA TYR A 98 -9.69 -8.87 -17.90
C TYR A 98 -11.19 -8.65 -18.08
N ILE A 99 -11.60 -7.73 -18.97
CA ILE A 99 -13.01 -7.51 -19.33
C ILE A 99 -13.56 -8.74 -20.06
N ASP A 100 -12.89 -9.20 -21.12
CA ASP A 100 -13.34 -10.29 -21.99
C ASP A 100 -13.49 -11.62 -21.25
N THR A 101 -12.68 -11.84 -20.21
CA THR A 101 -12.71 -13.03 -19.37
C THR A 101 -13.57 -12.88 -18.11
N SER A 102 -14.18 -11.72 -17.90
CA SER A 102 -15.11 -11.48 -16.79
C SER A 102 -16.53 -11.94 -17.12
N PRO A 103 -17.44 -12.03 -16.12
CA PRO A 103 -18.88 -12.20 -16.37
C PRO A 103 -19.54 -11.01 -17.08
N VAL A 104 -18.81 -9.93 -17.35
CA VAL A 104 -19.31 -8.65 -17.88
C VAL A 104 -18.48 -8.18 -19.08
N PRO A 105 -18.39 -8.95 -20.18
CA PRO A 105 -17.53 -8.62 -21.32
C PRO A 105 -17.94 -7.33 -22.06
N ASN A 106 -19.13 -6.80 -21.78
CA ASN A 106 -19.61 -5.51 -22.29
C ASN A 106 -19.31 -4.33 -21.34
N TYR A 107 -18.52 -4.56 -20.29
CA TYR A 107 -18.00 -3.46 -19.47
C TYR A 107 -17.06 -2.60 -20.32
N ASN A 108 -17.15 -1.28 -20.15
CA ASN A 108 -16.27 -0.34 -20.82
C ASN A 108 -16.03 0.85 -19.89
N PHE A 109 -14.76 1.14 -19.59
CA PHE A 109 -14.39 2.18 -18.62
C PHE A 109 -14.86 3.58 -19.06
N THR A 110 -14.87 3.89 -20.36
CA THR A 110 -15.42 5.14 -20.89
C THR A 110 -16.93 5.23 -20.65
N LEU A 111 -17.68 4.17 -20.97
CA LEU A 111 -19.13 4.12 -20.71
C LEU A 111 -19.43 4.19 -19.20
N TYR A 112 -18.56 3.60 -18.38
CA TYR A 112 -18.67 3.73 -16.92
C TYR A 112 -18.57 5.18 -16.48
N VAL A 113 -17.54 5.92 -16.89
CA VAL A 113 -17.39 7.34 -16.54
C VAL A 113 -18.53 8.19 -17.10
N LEU A 114 -18.96 7.94 -18.34
CA LEU A 114 -20.13 8.61 -18.94
C LEU A 114 -21.43 8.32 -18.18
N SER A 115 -21.60 7.11 -17.64
CA SER A 115 -22.80 6.75 -16.87
C SER A 115 -22.93 7.53 -15.55
N LEU A 116 -21.83 8.11 -15.05
CA LEU A 116 -21.81 8.96 -13.86
C LEU A 116 -22.04 10.44 -14.18
N ASN A 117 -21.96 10.83 -15.46
CA ASN A 117 -22.18 12.20 -15.90
C ASN A 117 -23.68 12.47 -16.09
N THR A 118 -24.26 13.27 -15.21
CA THR A 118 -25.70 13.57 -15.21
C THR A 118 -26.16 14.28 -16.48
N THR A 119 -25.35 15.20 -17.03
CA THR A 119 -25.65 15.89 -18.28
C THR A 119 -25.68 14.91 -19.46
N TYR A 120 -24.67 14.05 -19.57
CA TYR A 120 -24.63 13.03 -20.63
C TYR A 120 -25.83 12.08 -20.51
N MET A 121 -26.12 11.58 -19.31
CA MET A 121 -27.27 10.71 -19.08
C MET A 121 -28.62 11.39 -19.43
N SER A 122 -28.77 12.70 -19.22
CA SER A 122 -29.96 13.44 -19.63
C SER A 122 -30.09 13.50 -21.16
N LEU A 123 -29.00 13.79 -21.87
CA LEU A 123 -28.99 13.84 -23.33
C LEU A 123 -29.35 12.48 -23.96
N VAL A 124 -28.83 11.38 -23.42
CA VAL A 124 -29.21 10.04 -23.86
C VAL A 124 -30.69 9.77 -23.57
N ALA A 125 -31.22 10.21 -22.42
CA ALA A 125 -32.62 10.03 -22.08
C ALA A 125 -33.56 10.81 -23.01
N ASP A 126 -33.21 12.04 -23.40
CA ASP A 126 -33.97 12.84 -24.35
C ASP A 126 -33.99 12.18 -25.75
N ALA A 127 -32.84 11.68 -26.21
CA ALA A 127 -32.75 10.92 -27.46
C ALA A 127 -33.56 9.61 -27.41
N MET A 128 -33.58 8.93 -26.27
CA MET A 128 -34.41 7.75 -26.03
C MET A 128 -35.90 8.09 -26.08
N ALA A 129 -36.33 9.19 -25.46
CA ALA A 129 -37.73 9.65 -25.50
C ALA A 129 -38.17 10.04 -26.92
N ALA A 130 -37.26 10.60 -27.72
CA ALA A 130 -37.48 10.90 -29.14
C ALA A 130 -37.38 9.67 -30.06
N ASN A 131 -37.03 8.49 -29.54
CA ASN A 131 -36.82 7.25 -30.30
C ASN A 131 -35.81 7.42 -31.46
N VAL A 132 -34.72 8.16 -31.22
CA VAL A 132 -33.65 8.40 -32.19
C VAL A 132 -32.34 7.73 -31.76
N THR A 133 -31.35 7.76 -32.64
CA THR A 133 -29.98 7.35 -32.28
C THR A 133 -29.27 8.46 -31.51
N PHE A 134 -28.36 8.07 -30.62
CA PHE A 134 -27.41 8.97 -29.96
C PHE A 134 -25.99 8.46 -30.22
N GLU A 135 -25.11 9.32 -30.75
CA GLU A 135 -23.72 8.99 -31.09
C GLU A 135 -23.59 7.69 -31.92
N GLY A 136 -24.50 7.51 -32.89
CA GLY A 136 -24.50 6.36 -33.80
C GLY A 136 -25.04 5.05 -33.19
N LYS A 137 -25.61 5.08 -31.97
CA LYS A 137 -26.22 3.93 -31.29
C LYS A 137 -27.71 4.16 -31.06
N ASN A 138 -28.50 3.08 -30.97
CA ASN A 138 -29.88 3.18 -30.52
C ASN A 138 -29.90 3.73 -29.07
N ALA A 139 -30.62 4.84 -28.82
CA ALA A 139 -30.56 5.52 -27.53
C ALA A 139 -31.16 4.70 -26.38
N THR A 140 -32.19 3.88 -26.64
CA THR A 140 -32.77 2.96 -25.66
C THR A 140 -31.76 1.91 -25.22
N GLU A 141 -31.08 1.28 -26.18
CA GLU A 141 -30.05 0.28 -25.89
C GLU A 141 -28.85 0.89 -25.15
N LEU A 142 -28.41 2.08 -25.57
CA LEU A 142 -27.31 2.80 -24.94
C LEU A 142 -27.65 3.17 -23.48
N ASN A 143 -28.84 3.70 -23.21
CA ASN A 143 -29.27 4.03 -21.85
C ASN A 143 -29.31 2.78 -20.94
N ILE A 144 -29.78 1.65 -21.45
CA ILE A 144 -29.77 0.37 -20.71
C ILE A 144 -28.32 -0.07 -20.43
N LEU A 145 -27.42 0.06 -21.42
CA LEU A 145 -26.02 -0.34 -21.27
C LEU A 145 -25.28 0.54 -20.24
N LEU A 146 -25.45 1.86 -20.30
CA LEU A 146 -24.80 2.81 -19.38
C LEU A 146 -25.16 2.51 -17.93
N ARG A 147 -26.44 2.26 -17.64
CA ARG A 147 -26.92 1.97 -16.28
C ARG A 147 -26.35 0.69 -15.68
N LYS A 148 -25.83 -0.24 -16.49
CA LYS A 148 -25.19 -1.47 -16.01
C LYS A 148 -23.73 -1.27 -15.60
N GLN A 149 -23.04 -0.27 -16.15
CA GLN A 149 -21.58 -0.13 -16.04
C GLN A 149 -21.10 -0.02 -14.59
N ASN A 150 -21.77 0.76 -13.74
CA ASN A 150 -21.39 0.89 -12.33
C ASN A 150 -21.48 -0.45 -11.57
N GLY A 151 -22.53 -1.24 -11.79
CA GLY A 151 -22.70 -2.57 -11.19
C GLY A 151 -21.75 -3.64 -11.78
N TRP A 152 -21.25 -3.42 -12.99
CA TRP A 152 -20.30 -4.31 -13.67
C TRP A 152 -18.85 -4.04 -13.29
N ARG A 153 -18.48 -2.81 -12.91
CA ARG A 153 -17.09 -2.42 -12.58
C ARG A 153 -16.42 -3.40 -11.62
N ALA A 154 -17.05 -3.69 -10.47
CA ALA A 154 -16.47 -4.59 -9.47
C ALA A 154 -16.31 -6.03 -9.99
N GLN A 155 -17.16 -6.47 -10.92
CA GLN A 155 -17.07 -7.80 -11.54
C GLN A 155 -15.88 -7.89 -12.50
N ALA A 156 -15.63 -6.85 -13.31
CA ALA A 156 -14.43 -6.74 -14.14
C ALA A 156 -13.16 -6.65 -13.27
N GLN A 157 -13.19 -5.84 -12.21
CA GLN A 157 -12.10 -5.71 -11.23
C GLN A 157 -11.78 -7.04 -10.51
N ASN A 158 -12.77 -7.88 -10.26
CA ASN A 158 -12.54 -9.22 -9.72
C ASN A 158 -11.83 -10.14 -10.72
N SER A 159 -11.89 -9.88 -12.04
CA SER A 159 -11.14 -10.64 -13.05
C SER A 159 -9.64 -10.36 -12.92
N GLN A 160 -9.24 -9.08 -12.86
CA GLN A 160 -7.85 -8.67 -12.62
C GLN A 160 -7.32 -9.22 -11.28
N LYS A 161 -8.12 -9.09 -10.21
CA LYS A 161 -7.72 -9.57 -8.87
C LYS A 161 -7.33 -11.06 -8.87
N LYS A 162 -7.96 -11.91 -9.68
CA LYS A 162 -7.68 -13.35 -9.71
C LYS A 162 -6.25 -13.68 -10.16
N TRP A 163 -5.63 -12.81 -10.95
CA TRP A 163 -4.31 -13.04 -11.54
C TRP A 163 -3.20 -12.32 -10.78
N GLU A 164 -3.44 -11.04 -10.49
CA GLU A 164 -2.47 -10.14 -9.88
C GLU A 164 -2.53 -10.17 -8.34
N GLY A 165 -3.61 -10.70 -7.76
CA GLY A 165 -3.72 -10.94 -6.31
C GLY A 165 -3.30 -12.36 -5.93
N ILE A 166 -2.25 -12.46 -5.11
CA ILE A 166 -1.69 -13.74 -4.67
C ILE A 166 -1.71 -13.80 -3.14
N ASP A 167 -2.63 -14.60 -2.61
CA ASP A 167 -2.69 -14.88 -1.18
C ASP A 167 -1.57 -15.83 -0.74
N MET A 168 -0.96 -15.51 0.40
CA MET A 168 0.06 -16.31 1.07
C MET A 168 -0.55 -17.10 2.22
N THR A 169 0.05 -18.24 2.54
CA THR A 169 -0.29 -19.06 3.72
C THR A 169 0.70 -18.84 4.86
N SER A 170 0.31 -19.15 6.09
CA SER A 170 1.16 -19.06 7.29
C SER A 170 2.51 -19.77 7.15
N ASN A 171 3.49 -19.35 7.96
CA ASN A 171 4.84 -19.92 7.99
C ASN A 171 5.53 -19.82 6.61
N THR A 172 5.57 -18.62 6.05
CA THR A 172 6.16 -18.38 4.73
C THR A 172 7.26 -17.32 4.83
N THR A 173 8.44 -17.64 4.29
CA THR A 173 9.49 -16.64 4.01
C THR A 173 9.56 -16.45 2.51
N LEU A 174 9.14 -15.28 2.04
CA LEU A 174 9.28 -14.85 0.66
C LEU A 174 10.47 -13.89 0.58
N VAL A 175 11.45 -14.20 -0.26
CA VAL A 175 12.70 -13.43 -0.32
C VAL A 175 13.23 -13.28 -1.73
N GLY A 176 13.68 -12.09 -2.10
CA GLY A 176 14.34 -11.87 -3.39
C GLY A 176 15.69 -12.57 -3.46
N TRP A 177 16.01 -13.14 -4.62
CA TRP A 177 17.27 -13.84 -4.87
C TRP A 177 18.47 -12.88 -4.83
N ASP A 178 18.29 -11.67 -5.35
CA ASP A 178 19.27 -10.60 -5.42
C ASP A 178 18.57 -9.23 -5.35
N ALA A 179 19.34 -8.14 -5.47
CA ALA A 179 18.85 -6.77 -5.39
C ALA A 179 17.77 -6.41 -6.44
N ASP A 180 17.74 -7.13 -7.57
CA ASP A 180 16.87 -6.87 -8.73
C ASP A 180 15.60 -7.74 -8.72
N ALA A 181 15.48 -8.67 -7.77
CA ALA A 181 14.31 -9.51 -7.59
C ALA A 181 13.05 -8.65 -7.36
N ARG A 182 12.05 -8.82 -8.24
CA ARG A 182 10.94 -7.88 -8.36
C ARG A 182 9.62 -8.59 -8.55
N LEU A 183 8.59 -8.11 -7.85
CA LEU A 183 7.20 -8.43 -8.10
C LEU A 183 6.53 -7.20 -8.72
N ALA A 184 6.36 -7.22 -10.04
CA ALA A 184 5.79 -6.12 -10.82
C ALA A 184 4.28 -6.34 -11.00
N GLY A 185 3.46 -5.46 -10.43
CA GLY A 185 2.00 -5.55 -10.53
C GLY A 185 1.43 -6.74 -9.77
N VAL A 186 1.95 -7.03 -8.56
CA VAL A 186 1.49 -8.13 -7.72
C VAL A 186 1.01 -7.59 -6.38
N ARG A 187 -0.21 -7.96 -5.98
CA ARG A 187 -0.72 -7.79 -4.62
C ARG A 187 -0.47 -9.06 -3.82
N LEU A 188 0.36 -8.97 -2.78
CA LEU A 188 0.51 -10.04 -1.80
C LEU A 188 -0.60 -9.94 -0.75
N GLY A 189 -1.44 -10.97 -0.67
CA GLY A 189 -2.50 -11.06 0.32
C GLY A 189 -2.07 -11.84 1.56
N MET A 190 -2.22 -11.25 2.74
CA MET A 190 -2.09 -11.90 4.03
C MET A 190 -3.44 -11.83 4.73
N ASN A 191 -4.20 -12.91 4.71
CA ASN A 191 -5.55 -12.93 5.27
C ASN A 191 -5.69 -14.08 6.26
N LEU A 192 -5.86 -13.75 7.54
CA LEU A 192 -5.95 -14.74 8.63
C LEU A 192 -4.71 -15.65 8.69
N VAL A 193 -3.51 -15.09 8.48
CA VAL A 193 -2.25 -15.83 8.50
C VAL A 193 -1.32 -15.37 9.60
N ASN A 194 -0.37 -16.22 9.95
CA ASN A 194 0.62 -15.97 10.98
C ASN A 194 2.03 -16.30 10.46
N ASN A 195 3.04 -15.62 11.01
CA ASN A 195 4.44 -16.00 10.85
C ASN A 195 4.93 -15.87 9.39
N ILE A 196 4.97 -14.63 8.89
CA ILE A 196 5.32 -14.32 7.50
C ILE A 196 6.55 -13.41 7.46
N HIS A 197 7.53 -13.74 6.62
CA HIS A 197 8.63 -12.84 6.27
C HIS A 197 8.54 -12.45 4.80
N VAL A 198 8.69 -11.16 4.48
CA VAL A 198 8.86 -10.66 3.11
C VAL A 198 10.13 -9.82 3.06
N ARG A 199 11.12 -10.23 2.27
CA ARG A 199 12.45 -9.63 2.32
C ARG A 199 13.12 -9.45 0.95
N ASN A 200 14.00 -8.47 0.84
CA ASN A 200 14.87 -8.28 -0.33
C ASN A 200 14.13 -8.17 -1.68
N LEU A 201 12.94 -7.59 -1.72
CA LEU A 201 12.15 -7.48 -2.95
C LEU A 201 11.89 -6.04 -3.36
N ILE A 202 11.88 -5.80 -4.68
CA ILE A 202 11.19 -4.66 -5.25
C ILE A 202 9.71 -5.04 -5.43
N LEU A 203 8.82 -4.32 -4.78
CA LEU A 203 7.38 -4.58 -4.72
C LEU A 203 6.63 -3.44 -5.38
N GLU A 204 5.87 -3.76 -6.42
CA GLU A 204 5.05 -2.78 -7.15
C GLU A 204 3.59 -3.26 -7.17
N PRO A 205 2.66 -2.45 -6.65
CA PRO A 205 1.26 -2.81 -6.63
C PRO A 205 0.71 -2.94 -8.06
N PRO A 206 -0.33 -3.76 -8.26
CA PRO A 206 -1.05 -3.78 -9.53
C PRO A 206 -1.70 -2.42 -9.84
N GLN A 207 -1.53 -1.96 -11.08
CA GLN A 207 -2.23 -0.78 -11.59
C GLN A 207 -3.69 -1.15 -11.86
N ASP A 208 -4.63 -0.60 -11.10
CA ASP A 208 -6.04 -1.00 -11.18
C ASP A 208 -6.66 -0.57 -12.52
N CYS A 209 -7.14 -1.52 -13.32
CA CYS A 209 -7.84 -1.22 -14.58
C CYS A 209 -9.20 -0.57 -14.35
N PHE A 210 -9.78 -0.69 -13.16
CA PHE A 210 -11.18 -0.41 -12.87
C PHE A 210 -11.42 0.36 -11.55
N PRO A 211 -10.66 1.44 -11.25
CA PRO A 211 -10.83 2.21 -10.02
C PRO A 211 -12.21 2.88 -9.98
N ALA A 212 -12.69 3.19 -8.78
CA ALA A 212 -13.95 3.92 -8.57
C ALA A 212 -13.66 5.39 -8.27
N PRO A 213 -14.43 6.35 -8.81
CA PRO A 213 -14.27 7.75 -8.44
C PRO A 213 -14.80 7.98 -7.02
N GLU A 214 -14.18 8.92 -6.32
CA GLU A 214 -14.61 9.37 -5.00
C GLU A 214 -15.02 10.84 -5.06
N THR A 215 -14.08 11.76 -5.31
CA THR A 215 -14.33 13.20 -5.40
C THR A 215 -13.77 13.76 -6.71
N TYR A 216 -14.64 14.41 -7.48
CA TYR A 216 -14.24 15.12 -8.70
C TYR A 216 -13.31 16.30 -8.38
N PRO A 217 -12.24 16.55 -9.16
CA PRO A 217 -11.85 15.86 -10.40
C PRO A 217 -10.82 14.73 -10.25
N ALA A 218 -10.26 14.49 -9.06
CA ALA A 218 -8.97 13.79 -8.96
C ALA A 218 -8.89 12.67 -7.92
N THR A 219 -9.87 12.46 -7.03
CA THR A 219 -9.76 11.36 -6.06
C THR A 219 -10.47 10.10 -6.55
N TRP A 220 -9.71 9.01 -6.58
CA TRP A 220 -10.14 7.69 -7.02
C TRP A 220 -9.68 6.64 -6.02
N ASN A 221 -10.51 5.62 -5.85
CA ASN A 221 -10.25 4.43 -5.06
C ASN A 221 -9.90 3.28 -6.00
N ALA A 222 -8.60 3.09 -6.23
CA ALA A 222 -8.06 1.82 -6.70
C ALA A 222 -8.14 0.76 -5.59
N ARG A 223 -7.91 -0.51 -5.94
CA ARG A 223 -8.12 -1.64 -5.03
C ARG A 223 -6.85 -2.29 -4.49
N TYR A 224 -5.73 -2.14 -5.19
CA TYR A 224 -4.59 -3.03 -5.00
C TYR A 224 -3.44 -2.35 -4.28
N ASP A 225 -2.99 -3.01 -3.22
CA ASP A 225 -1.80 -2.67 -2.47
C ASP A 225 -0.68 -3.63 -2.88
N ALA A 226 0.59 -3.28 -2.65
CA ALA A 226 1.67 -4.23 -2.87
C ALA A 226 1.62 -5.37 -1.83
N ILE A 227 1.29 -5.04 -0.58
CA ILE A 227 0.96 -5.97 0.48
C ILE A 227 -0.33 -5.51 1.17
N ALA A 228 -1.26 -6.45 1.34
CA ALA A 228 -2.46 -6.22 2.12
C ALA A 228 -2.62 -7.29 3.21
N ALA A 229 -2.62 -6.85 4.46
CA ALA A 229 -2.76 -7.70 5.62
C ALA A 229 -4.11 -7.47 6.32
N VAL A 230 -4.82 -8.56 6.59
CA VAL A 230 -6.10 -8.58 7.29
C VAL A 230 -6.01 -9.67 8.35
N THR A 231 -6.21 -9.30 9.61
CA THR A 231 -6.18 -10.22 10.77
C THR A 231 -4.94 -11.14 10.76
N SER A 232 -3.77 -10.59 10.37
CA SER A 232 -2.53 -11.36 10.21
C SER A 232 -1.50 -10.96 11.26
N THR A 233 -0.74 -11.94 11.77
CA THR A 233 0.13 -11.72 12.93
C THR A 233 1.57 -12.21 12.76
N ASN A 234 2.50 -11.63 13.53
CA ASN A 234 3.92 -11.99 13.54
C ASN A 234 4.56 -11.87 12.15
N VAL A 235 4.50 -10.67 11.58
CA VAL A 235 4.93 -10.36 10.22
C VAL A 235 6.21 -9.52 10.24
N TRP A 236 7.22 -9.95 9.49
CA TRP A 236 8.49 -9.21 9.34
C TRP A 236 8.71 -8.81 7.88
N ILE A 237 8.68 -7.50 7.63
CA ILE A 237 8.86 -6.89 6.31
C ILE A 237 10.20 -6.16 6.32
N ASP A 238 11.24 -6.75 5.71
CA ASP A 238 12.62 -6.29 5.87
C ASP A 238 13.41 -6.16 4.57
N GLY A 239 14.03 -5.00 4.33
CA GLY A 239 14.94 -4.84 3.19
C GLY A 239 14.23 -4.82 1.84
N ASN A 240 12.99 -4.34 1.77
CA ASN A 240 12.25 -4.26 0.50
C ASN A 240 12.26 -2.83 -0.06
N THR A 241 11.97 -2.69 -1.34
CA THR A 241 11.68 -1.41 -2.00
C THR A 241 10.24 -1.40 -2.49
N PHE A 242 9.40 -0.53 -1.95
CA PHE A 242 8.01 -0.33 -2.33
C PHE A 242 7.88 0.91 -3.22
N GLN A 243 7.22 0.79 -4.38
CA GLN A 243 7.09 1.87 -5.36
C GLN A 243 5.99 1.62 -6.39
N ASP A 244 5.47 2.66 -7.04
CA ASP A 244 4.67 2.51 -8.27
C ASP A 244 5.57 2.34 -9.51
N GLY A 245 6.81 2.80 -9.40
CA GLY A 245 7.84 2.66 -10.43
C GLY A 245 9.14 3.37 -10.06
N LEU A 246 10.10 3.34 -10.99
CA LEU A 246 11.41 3.97 -10.78
C LEU A 246 11.34 5.50 -10.61
N LYS A 247 10.28 6.11 -11.14
CA LYS A 247 9.93 7.52 -11.01
C LYS A 247 8.50 7.63 -10.47
N PRO A 248 8.14 8.77 -9.84
CA PRO A 248 6.75 9.06 -9.50
C PRO A 248 5.81 8.88 -10.71
N VAL A 249 4.65 8.27 -10.48
CA VAL A 249 3.63 8.01 -11.50
C VAL A 249 2.45 8.97 -11.26
N ALA A 250 2.04 9.67 -12.30
CA ALA A 250 0.90 10.59 -12.24
C ALA A 250 -0.43 9.82 -12.38
N PRO A 251 -1.53 10.32 -11.81
CA PRO A 251 -2.87 9.94 -12.25
C PRO A 251 -3.06 10.13 -13.77
N ASP A 252 -3.87 9.29 -14.40
CA ASP A 252 -4.15 9.37 -15.84
C ASP A 252 -5.18 10.48 -16.12
N TYR A 253 -4.88 11.42 -17.03
CA TYR A 253 -5.94 12.30 -17.55
C TYR A 253 -6.95 11.49 -18.36
N PHE A 254 -8.24 11.63 -18.04
CA PHE A 254 -9.32 10.89 -18.66
C PHE A 254 -10.51 11.79 -19.03
N LEU A 255 -11.51 11.18 -19.66
CA LEU A 255 -12.71 11.85 -20.17
C LEU A 255 -13.36 12.75 -19.11
N GLY A 256 -13.76 13.96 -19.51
CA GLY A 256 -14.53 14.87 -18.66
C GLY A 256 -13.71 15.59 -17.58
N GLY A 257 -12.38 15.65 -17.71
CA GLY A 257 -11.51 16.35 -16.77
C GLY A 257 -11.08 15.51 -15.56
N TRP A 258 -11.42 14.22 -15.55
CA TRP A 258 -11.02 13.29 -14.52
C TRP A 258 -9.51 13.01 -14.55
N TRP A 259 -8.91 12.90 -13.37
CA TRP A 259 -7.56 12.39 -13.16
C TRP A 259 -7.65 11.09 -12.38
N VAL A 260 -7.45 9.97 -13.07
CA VAL A 260 -7.70 8.62 -12.56
C VAL A 260 -6.46 8.14 -11.83
N ASP A 261 -6.52 8.12 -10.49
CA ASP A 261 -5.51 7.44 -9.67
C ASP A 261 -5.74 5.93 -9.75
N ARG A 262 -4.70 5.21 -10.15
CA ARG A 262 -4.72 3.77 -10.44
C ARG A 262 -4.11 2.94 -9.32
N TYR A 263 -3.54 3.59 -8.31
CA TYR A 263 -2.84 2.94 -7.21
C TYR A 263 -3.56 3.19 -5.88
N ASP A 264 -3.53 2.17 -5.02
CA ASP A 264 -4.04 2.30 -3.66
C ASP A 264 -2.90 2.48 -2.67
N GLY A 265 -2.63 1.51 -1.78
CA GLY A 265 -1.53 1.54 -0.84
C GLY A 265 -0.28 0.78 -1.28
N LEU A 266 0.77 0.82 -0.46
CA LEU A 266 1.93 -0.06 -0.60
C LEU A 266 1.87 -1.19 0.42
N PHE A 267 1.71 -0.86 1.70
CA PHE A 267 1.51 -1.87 2.74
C PHE A 267 0.43 -1.45 3.74
N ASP A 268 -0.74 -2.03 3.54
CA ASP A 268 -1.92 -1.78 4.36
C ASP A 268 -2.18 -2.97 5.28
N ALA A 269 -2.56 -2.66 6.53
CA ALA A 269 -2.80 -3.64 7.58
C ALA A 269 -4.05 -3.26 8.39
N GLU A 270 -5.01 -4.18 8.48
CA GLU A 270 -6.34 -3.92 9.02
C GLU A 270 -6.88 -5.09 9.84
N ASP A 271 -8.01 -4.87 10.51
CA ASP A 271 -8.84 -5.88 11.15
C ASP A 271 -8.07 -6.78 12.14
N GLY A 272 -7.34 -6.15 13.06
CA GLY A 272 -6.64 -6.81 14.14
C GLY A 272 -5.37 -7.52 13.70
N CYS A 273 -4.71 -7.03 12.65
CA CYS A 273 -3.30 -7.35 12.43
C CYS A 273 -2.48 -7.05 13.69
N ASP A 274 -1.43 -7.83 13.92
CA ASP A 274 -0.65 -7.65 15.15
C ASP A 274 0.78 -8.15 15.07
N ASN A 275 1.66 -7.58 15.90
CA ASN A 275 3.07 -7.97 15.98
C ASN A 275 3.80 -7.89 14.64
N ILE A 276 3.91 -6.67 14.10
CA ILE A 276 4.51 -6.40 12.79
C ILE A 276 5.78 -5.57 12.95
N THR A 277 6.86 -5.98 12.29
CA THR A 277 8.09 -5.18 12.18
C THR A 277 8.34 -4.82 10.71
N PHE A 278 8.34 -3.53 10.41
CA PHE A 278 8.64 -2.94 9.13
C PHE A 278 10.02 -2.27 9.19
N SER A 279 11.06 -2.94 8.68
CA SER A 279 12.44 -2.51 8.87
C SER A 279 13.28 -2.42 7.61
N HIS A 280 14.18 -1.45 7.54
CA HIS A 280 15.12 -1.31 6.42
C HIS A 280 14.47 -1.31 5.03
N ASN A 281 13.24 -0.82 4.90
CA ASN A 281 12.58 -0.73 3.60
C ASN A 281 12.82 0.64 2.98
N ILE A 282 12.78 0.72 1.66
CA ILE A 282 12.59 1.98 0.93
C ILE A 282 11.11 2.06 0.53
N VAL A 283 10.46 3.17 0.86
CA VAL A 283 9.11 3.52 0.41
C VAL A 283 9.22 4.76 -0.46
N ARG A 284 8.90 4.67 -1.74
CA ARG A 284 9.14 5.78 -2.67
C ARG A 284 8.15 5.90 -3.81
N ASN A 285 8.11 7.08 -4.42
CA ASN A 285 7.39 7.33 -5.67
C ASN A 285 5.93 6.85 -5.62
N HIS A 286 5.21 7.21 -4.56
CA HIS A 286 3.87 6.71 -4.31
C HIS A 286 3.03 7.71 -3.51
N HIS A 287 1.71 7.66 -3.68
CA HIS A 287 0.76 8.59 -3.07
C HIS A 287 0.38 8.20 -1.62
N LYS A 288 -0.19 7.01 -1.39
CA LYS A 288 -0.83 6.60 -0.12
C LYS A 288 -0.10 5.41 0.53
N SER A 289 1.09 5.61 1.08
CA SER A 289 2.01 4.50 1.33
C SER A 289 1.58 3.42 2.33
N LEU A 290 1.32 3.76 3.60
CA LEU A 290 1.12 2.77 4.68
C LEU A 290 -0.11 3.10 5.52
N LEU A 291 -1.24 2.43 5.31
CA LEU A 291 -2.44 2.55 6.15
C LEU A 291 -2.52 1.42 7.17
N TRP A 292 -2.38 1.74 8.45
CA TRP A 292 -2.49 0.77 9.54
C TRP A 292 -3.70 1.11 10.43
N GLY A 293 -4.74 0.30 10.26
CA GLY A 293 -6.07 0.46 10.87
C GLY A 293 -7.06 1.09 9.88
N GLY A 294 -8.02 0.29 9.39
CA GLY A 294 -8.94 0.61 8.27
C GLY A 294 -9.85 1.81 8.50
N GLY A 295 -10.20 2.10 9.75
CA GLY A 295 -11.15 3.16 10.09
C GLY A 295 -11.82 2.94 11.46
N ASN A 296 -12.83 3.75 11.74
CA ASN A 296 -13.55 3.66 13.02
C ASN A 296 -14.49 2.45 13.15
N LYS A 297 -14.93 1.85 12.03
CA LYS A 297 -15.82 0.68 12.04
C LYS A 297 -15.07 -0.63 12.37
N GLU A 298 -13.74 -0.56 12.41
CA GLU A 298 -12.79 -1.63 12.70
C GLU A 298 -12.33 -1.63 14.16
N ALA A 299 -12.70 -0.60 14.94
CA ALA A 299 -12.19 -0.38 16.30
C ALA A 299 -12.25 -1.64 17.19
N ASP A 300 -13.39 -2.35 17.20
CA ASP A 300 -13.57 -3.56 18.01
C ASP A 300 -12.61 -4.70 17.64
N ARG A 301 -12.08 -4.71 16.41
CA ARG A 301 -11.11 -5.73 15.93
C ARG A 301 -9.67 -5.30 16.18
N ASP A 302 -9.40 -3.99 16.11
CA ASP A 302 -8.06 -3.40 16.18
C ASP A 302 -7.61 -3.05 17.61
N LEU A 303 -8.53 -2.67 18.50
CA LEU A 303 -8.21 -2.27 19.87
C LEU A 303 -7.52 -3.40 20.63
N GLY A 304 -6.39 -3.08 21.26
CA GLY A 304 -5.55 -4.05 21.98
C GLY A 304 -4.65 -4.91 21.10
N LYS A 305 -4.62 -4.66 19.78
CA LYS A 305 -3.71 -5.29 18.81
C LYS A 305 -2.92 -4.20 18.07
N MET A 306 -2.60 -4.42 16.79
CA MET A 306 -1.97 -3.45 15.92
C MET A 306 -0.65 -2.93 16.50
N HIS A 307 0.20 -3.84 16.98
CA HIS A 307 1.54 -3.51 17.46
C HIS A 307 2.57 -3.49 16.31
N PHE A 308 3.16 -2.33 16.04
CA PHE A 308 4.09 -2.11 14.92
C PHE A 308 5.44 -1.53 15.38
N THR A 309 6.53 -2.09 14.84
CA THR A 309 7.87 -1.52 14.93
C THR A 309 8.29 -1.00 13.55
N VAL A 310 8.70 0.26 13.46
CA VAL A 310 9.15 0.93 12.22
C VAL A 310 10.59 1.40 12.42
N PHE A 311 11.55 0.72 11.79
CA PHE A 311 12.98 0.95 12.07
C PHE A 311 13.86 0.98 10.82
N GLY A 312 14.73 1.98 10.71
CA GLY A 312 15.76 1.97 9.68
C GLY A 312 15.23 2.13 8.25
N ASN A 313 13.98 2.56 8.06
CA ASN A 313 13.36 2.71 6.74
C ASN A 313 13.73 4.06 6.12
N ARG A 314 13.68 4.12 4.79
CA ARG A 314 13.77 5.37 4.02
C ARG A 314 12.46 5.63 3.30
N PHE A 315 11.83 6.76 3.61
CA PHE A 315 10.70 7.29 2.85
C PHE A 315 11.22 8.37 1.91
N LYS A 316 10.97 8.26 0.60
CA LYS A 316 11.51 9.21 -0.39
C LYS A 316 10.52 9.47 -1.51
N LEU A 317 10.05 10.71 -1.66
CA LEU A 317 8.97 11.02 -2.60
C LEU A 317 7.72 10.16 -2.34
N SER A 318 7.44 9.91 -1.06
CA SER A 318 6.22 9.28 -0.58
C SER A 318 5.30 10.38 -0.09
N GLN A 319 4.16 10.58 -0.75
CA GLN A 319 3.35 11.78 -0.53
C GLN A 319 2.62 11.78 0.81
N SER A 320 2.12 10.63 1.27
CA SER A 320 1.33 10.54 2.50
C SER A 320 1.44 9.17 3.18
N ARG A 321 0.91 9.07 4.40
CA ARG A 321 0.81 7.82 5.17
C ARG A 321 2.17 7.15 5.40
N ASN A 322 3.07 7.84 6.10
CA ASN A 322 4.43 7.38 6.40
C ASN A 322 4.70 7.11 7.90
N PRO A 323 3.90 6.34 8.66
CA PRO A 323 2.62 5.70 8.33
C PRO A 323 1.39 6.54 8.76
N LEU A 324 0.20 6.08 8.37
CA LEU A 324 -1.07 6.46 9.02
C LEU A 324 -1.45 5.38 10.03
N MET A 325 -1.84 5.79 11.24
CA MET A 325 -2.01 4.91 12.39
C MET A 325 -3.34 5.14 13.11
N ARG A 326 -4.06 4.06 13.42
CA ARG A 326 -5.25 4.04 14.30
C ARG A 326 -5.13 2.94 15.36
N PHE A 327 -5.67 3.18 16.55
CA PHE A 327 -5.84 2.27 17.71
C PHE A 327 -4.60 1.64 18.34
N GLY A 328 -3.71 1.08 17.53
CA GLY A 328 -2.59 0.26 17.95
C GLY A 328 -1.45 0.98 18.63
N THR A 329 -0.35 0.26 18.80
CA THR A 329 0.89 0.77 19.40
C THR A 329 1.99 0.78 18.34
N PHE A 330 2.59 1.94 18.09
CA PHE A 330 3.51 2.16 16.98
C PHE A 330 4.83 2.73 17.49
N HIS A 331 5.93 2.01 17.28
CA HIS A 331 7.27 2.43 17.66
C HIS A 331 8.05 2.83 16.40
N ILE A 332 8.22 4.13 16.16
CA ILE A 332 8.85 4.70 14.96
C ILE A 332 10.21 5.28 15.32
N GLN A 333 11.27 4.53 15.03
CA GLN A 333 12.62 4.87 15.48
C GLN A 333 13.65 4.76 14.36
N ASN A 334 14.59 5.71 14.31
CA ASN A 334 15.75 5.65 13.41
C ASN A 334 15.43 5.53 11.90
N ASN A 335 14.39 6.20 11.42
CA ASN A 335 14.04 6.25 10.00
C ASN A 335 14.52 7.55 9.35
N LEU A 336 14.64 7.53 8.01
CA LEU A 336 14.92 8.70 7.18
C LEU A 336 13.68 9.06 6.35
N PHE A 337 13.24 10.30 6.43
CA PHE A 337 12.11 10.85 5.70
C PHE A 337 12.60 11.96 4.77
N ASP A 338 12.62 11.69 3.46
CA ASP A 338 12.95 12.65 2.40
C ASP A 338 11.64 13.16 1.75
N SER A 339 11.38 14.46 1.81
CA SER A 339 10.20 15.13 1.26
C SER A 339 10.55 16.38 0.45
N THR A 340 9.64 16.77 -0.44
CA THR A 340 9.72 18.01 -1.21
C THR A 340 8.45 18.81 -0.98
N ASN A 341 8.56 19.96 -0.33
CA ASN A 341 7.42 20.81 -0.01
C ASN A 341 7.37 22.05 -0.91
N ASN A 342 6.51 21.99 -1.92
CA ASN A 342 6.28 23.09 -2.86
C ASN A 342 4.95 23.83 -2.61
N LEU A 343 4.24 23.52 -1.51
CA LEU A 343 2.90 24.06 -1.25
C LEU A 343 2.89 24.93 0.02
N PRO A 344 2.48 26.22 -0.06
CA PRO A 344 2.31 27.04 1.12
C PRO A 344 1.19 26.48 1.99
N SER A 345 1.30 26.69 3.31
CA SER A 345 0.31 26.22 4.29
C SER A 345 -1.12 26.71 4.01
N SER A 346 -1.29 27.91 3.43
CA SER A 346 -2.60 28.47 3.06
C SER A 346 -3.31 27.72 1.94
N ASP A 347 -2.55 27.13 1.01
CA ASP A 347 -3.10 26.53 -0.20
C ASP A 347 -3.38 25.04 -0.02
N ARG A 348 -3.03 24.44 1.11
CA ARG A 348 -3.23 23.00 1.35
C ARG A 348 -4.70 22.56 1.34
N VAL A 349 -5.61 23.47 1.71
CA VAL A 349 -7.06 23.25 1.59
C VAL A 349 -7.50 23.32 0.13
N THR A 350 -6.90 24.20 -0.69
CA THR A 350 -7.25 24.36 -2.10
C THR A 350 -6.59 23.31 -3.00
N VAL A 351 -5.41 22.77 -2.65
CA VAL A 351 -4.76 21.69 -3.43
C VAL A 351 -5.51 20.35 -3.28
N ALA A 352 -6.19 20.12 -2.16
CA ALA A 352 -7.13 19.00 -2.01
C ALA A 352 -8.26 19.02 -3.07
N PHE A 353 -8.47 20.16 -3.73
CA PHE A 353 -9.45 20.37 -4.79
C PHE A 353 -8.83 20.89 -6.10
N ALA A 354 -7.49 20.97 -6.19
CA ALA A 354 -6.83 21.40 -7.41
C ALA A 354 -6.94 20.28 -8.47
N PRO A 355 -7.21 20.62 -9.75
CA PRO A 355 -7.41 19.63 -10.79
C PRO A 355 -6.19 18.75 -11.05
N ILE A 356 -5.00 19.15 -10.58
CA ILE A 356 -3.77 18.37 -10.69
C ILE A 356 -3.09 18.46 -9.33
N PRO A 357 -3.10 17.43 -8.47
CA PRO A 357 -2.05 17.33 -7.48
C PRO A 357 -0.75 17.18 -8.29
N PRO A 358 0.25 18.06 -8.13
CA PRO A 358 1.57 17.79 -8.67
C PRO A 358 1.95 16.36 -8.31
N ILE A 359 2.64 15.66 -9.22
CA ILE A 359 3.11 14.27 -9.08
C ILE A 359 3.97 14.08 -7.79
N ASP A 360 4.30 15.19 -7.15
CA ASP A 360 5.25 15.46 -6.11
C ASP A 360 4.66 16.36 -5.00
N SER A 361 3.33 16.42 -4.84
CA SER A 361 2.73 17.11 -3.70
C SER A 361 2.86 16.29 -2.42
N PHE A 362 3.95 16.49 -1.68
CA PHE A 362 4.06 15.97 -0.33
C PHE A 362 2.91 16.49 0.54
N GLN A 363 2.20 15.57 1.20
CA GLN A 363 1.03 15.85 2.03
C GLN A 363 1.37 15.76 3.51
N TYR A 364 1.93 14.65 3.99
CA TYR A 364 2.39 14.51 5.39
C TYR A 364 3.22 13.25 5.62
N HIS A 365 3.94 13.19 6.76
CA HIS A 365 4.56 11.96 7.23
C HIS A 365 3.60 11.13 8.10
N PHE A 366 3.31 11.56 9.33
CA PHE A 366 2.60 10.75 10.30
C PHE A 366 1.12 11.12 10.40
N GLY A 367 0.23 10.15 10.18
CA GLY A 367 -1.18 10.27 10.53
C GLY A 367 -1.43 9.68 11.91
N ILE A 368 -1.68 10.50 12.93
CA ILE A 368 -1.97 10.05 14.30
C ILE A 368 -3.46 10.20 14.55
N TYR A 369 -4.19 9.11 14.36
CA TYR A 369 -5.65 9.10 14.38
C TYR A 369 -6.18 8.36 15.61
N ASN A 370 -7.50 8.17 15.67
CA ASN A 370 -8.27 7.69 16.81
C ASN A 370 -7.53 6.61 17.63
N GLN A 371 -7.33 6.88 18.93
CA GLN A 371 -6.78 5.97 19.94
C GLN A 371 -5.41 5.34 19.65
N SER A 372 -4.66 5.80 18.63
CA SER A 372 -3.30 5.30 18.39
C SER A 372 -2.35 5.71 19.52
N LYS A 373 -1.39 4.85 19.86
CA LYS A 373 -0.30 5.11 20.81
C LYS A 373 1.02 5.10 20.04
N VAL A 374 1.63 6.26 19.88
CA VAL A 374 2.77 6.44 18.96
C VAL A 374 3.99 6.92 19.71
N LEU A 375 5.10 6.18 19.62
CA LEU A 375 6.43 6.58 20.06
C LEU A 375 7.27 6.96 18.84
N VAL A 376 7.87 8.15 18.87
CA VAL A 376 8.73 8.66 17.79
C VAL A 376 10.07 9.13 18.35
N SER A 377 11.18 8.50 17.93
CA SER A 377 12.51 8.85 18.43
C SER A 377 13.62 8.72 17.37
N GLN A 378 14.62 9.62 17.44
CA GLN A 378 15.83 9.59 16.61
C GLN A 378 15.61 9.43 15.09
N ASN A 379 14.52 9.97 14.55
CA ASN A 379 14.27 10.01 13.11
C ASN A 379 14.91 11.24 12.47
N VAL A 380 15.21 11.12 11.17
CA VAL A 380 15.81 12.16 10.34
C VAL A 380 14.79 12.61 9.32
N PHE A 381 14.46 13.90 9.30
CA PHE A 381 13.61 14.54 8.30
C PHE A 381 14.47 15.43 7.41
N LYS A 382 14.38 15.24 6.10
CA LYS A 382 15.03 16.05 5.08
C LYS A 382 13.96 16.58 4.13
N GLN A 383 13.75 17.88 4.16
CA GLN A 383 12.75 18.55 3.35
C GLN A 383 13.39 19.62 2.48
N ASP A 384 13.17 19.52 1.17
CA ASP A 384 13.52 20.55 0.20
C ASP A 384 12.25 21.20 -0.41
N GLY A 385 12.42 21.94 -1.50
CA GLY A 385 11.33 22.62 -2.21
C GLY A 385 11.22 24.11 -1.89
N LEU A 386 10.07 24.71 -2.22
CA LEU A 386 9.79 26.14 -1.98
C LEU A 386 9.63 26.49 -0.50
N TYR A 387 9.25 25.52 0.34
CA TYR A 387 9.03 25.69 1.77
C TYR A 387 9.85 24.67 2.58
N PRO A 388 11.19 24.68 2.46
CA PRO A 388 12.06 23.63 3.02
C PRO A 388 12.03 23.60 4.55
N ASN A 389 11.72 24.72 5.20
CA ASN A 389 11.71 24.84 6.66
C ASN A 389 10.32 24.67 7.30
N ASP A 390 9.32 24.29 6.53
CA ASP A 390 7.96 24.13 7.03
C ASP A 390 7.73 22.74 7.62
N ASP A 391 7.77 22.64 8.94
CA ASP A 391 7.57 21.42 9.73
C ASP A 391 6.10 21.03 9.94
N SER A 392 5.15 21.83 9.45
CA SER A 392 3.72 21.62 9.69
C SER A 392 3.12 20.41 8.96
N LEU A 393 3.90 19.74 8.10
CA LEU A 393 3.52 18.49 7.41
C LEU A 393 4.08 17.23 8.06
N ILE A 394 4.80 17.34 9.17
CA ILE A 394 5.27 16.14 9.86
C ILE A 394 4.08 15.32 10.39
N PHE A 395 3.04 15.99 10.90
CA PHE A 395 1.87 15.35 11.48
C PHE A 395 0.57 15.78 10.80
N THR A 396 -0.38 14.85 10.76
CA THR A 396 -1.81 15.14 10.57
C THR A 396 -2.61 14.39 11.64
N PHE A 397 -3.68 15.02 12.11
CA PHE A 397 -4.58 14.48 13.12
C PHE A 397 -6.01 14.43 12.56
N LYS A 398 -6.68 13.30 12.71
CA LYS A 398 -8.09 13.12 12.35
C LYS A 398 -8.76 12.18 13.34
N ASP A 399 -10.08 12.30 13.45
CA ASP A 399 -10.93 11.44 14.27
C ASP A 399 -10.57 11.45 15.78
N LEU A 400 -9.87 12.49 16.25
CA LEU A 400 -9.51 12.68 17.66
C LEU A 400 -10.64 13.41 18.41
N THR A 401 -11.83 12.83 18.36
CA THR A 401 -13.09 13.46 18.82
C THR A 401 -13.52 13.02 20.22
N ARG A 402 -12.71 12.20 20.90
CA ARG A 402 -13.02 11.60 22.20
C ARG A 402 -11.90 11.80 23.21
N ALA A 403 -12.11 12.69 24.16
CA ALA A 403 -11.16 12.95 25.24
C ALA A 403 -11.13 11.85 26.32
N ASP A 404 -12.17 11.01 26.39
CA ASP A 404 -12.26 9.89 27.33
C ASP A 404 -11.45 8.66 26.90
N ILE A 405 -11.11 8.58 25.61
CA ILE A 405 -10.26 7.53 25.01
C ILE A 405 -9.29 8.18 24.01
N PRO A 406 -8.31 8.96 24.50
CA PRO A 406 -7.47 9.77 23.64
C PRO A 406 -6.46 8.92 22.85
N ALA A 407 -5.97 9.48 21.74
CA ALA A 407 -4.69 9.04 21.19
C ALA A 407 -3.54 9.51 22.10
N LYS A 408 -2.40 8.83 22.03
CA LYS A 408 -1.19 9.17 22.77
C LYS A 408 0.00 9.35 21.85
N LEU A 409 0.79 10.39 22.08
CA LEU A 409 2.04 10.66 21.36
C LEU A 409 3.19 10.88 22.34
N CYS A 410 4.12 9.93 22.34
CA CYS A 410 5.45 10.07 22.94
C CYS A 410 6.43 10.56 21.86
N ALA A 411 6.67 11.88 21.85
CA ALA A 411 7.66 12.52 20.99
C ALA A 411 8.73 13.17 21.88
N GLU A 412 9.61 12.35 22.44
CA GLU A 412 10.58 12.74 23.47
C GLU A 412 11.38 13.99 23.10
N ASN A 413 11.20 15.05 23.89
CA ASN A 413 12.17 16.12 24.13
C ASN A 413 12.08 16.73 25.55
N GLU A 414 11.23 16.21 26.43
CA GLU A 414 11.16 16.69 27.81
C GLU A 414 12.06 15.84 28.72
N GLY A 415 13.27 16.35 29.00
CA GLY A 415 13.99 16.04 30.23
C GLY A 415 14.94 14.82 30.24
N ASN A 416 16.17 15.06 29.78
CA ASN A 416 17.43 14.57 30.39
C ASN A 416 17.66 13.05 30.49
N THR A 417 18.21 12.42 29.45
CA THR A 417 19.56 11.78 29.44
C THR A 417 19.81 11.01 28.13
N MET A 418 20.87 11.41 27.40
CA MET A 418 21.41 10.80 26.17
C MET A 418 20.51 10.79 24.90
N SER A 419 20.49 11.93 24.18
CA SER A 419 20.24 12.11 22.73
C SER A 419 19.24 11.14 22.09
N THR A 420 17.95 11.31 22.38
CA THR A 420 16.82 10.72 21.62
C THR A 420 16.24 11.69 20.56
N SER A 421 16.92 12.83 20.34
CA SER A 421 16.42 13.93 19.51
C SER A 421 16.20 13.50 18.05
N ASN A 422 15.11 13.97 17.48
CA ASN A 422 14.85 13.91 16.04
C ASN A 422 15.55 15.10 15.37
N ILE A 423 15.91 14.99 14.09
CA ILE A 423 16.48 16.12 13.33
C ILE A 423 15.63 16.47 12.11
N PHE A 424 15.51 17.76 11.82
CA PHE A 424 14.86 18.30 10.63
C PHE A 424 15.87 19.19 9.89
N ASN A 425 16.21 18.83 8.65
CA ASN A 425 17.22 19.51 7.83
C ASN A 425 18.57 19.74 8.56
N GLY A 426 19.00 18.73 9.32
CA GLY A 426 20.28 18.75 10.06
C GLY A 426 20.25 19.48 11.40
N MET A 427 19.10 20.07 11.78
CA MET A 427 18.91 20.75 13.06
C MET A 427 18.05 19.90 14.00
N ASP A 428 18.28 19.96 15.31
CA ASP A 428 17.36 19.36 16.28
C ASP A 428 15.96 19.97 16.15
N ILE A 429 14.92 19.15 16.24
CA ILE A 429 13.52 19.59 16.17
C ILE A 429 12.76 19.24 17.45
N ASP A 430 12.00 20.21 17.96
CA ASP A 430 11.00 19.98 19.01
C ASP A 430 9.74 19.34 18.45
N LEU A 431 9.80 18.04 18.22
CA LEU A 431 8.72 17.29 17.60
C LEU A 431 7.42 17.33 18.43
N GLY A 432 7.53 17.31 19.76
CA GLY A 432 6.40 17.46 20.67
C GLY A 432 5.76 18.83 20.57
N GLY A 433 6.55 19.91 20.55
CA GLY A 433 6.07 21.27 20.33
C GLY A 433 5.37 21.46 18.98
N VAL A 434 5.94 20.90 17.90
CA VAL A 434 5.33 20.91 16.56
C VAL A 434 3.98 20.21 16.57
N ALA A 435 3.90 19.01 17.14
CA ALA A 435 2.67 18.25 17.24
C ALA A 435 1.60 18.99 18.08
N LYS A 436 1.96 19.58 19.23
CA LYS A 436 1.07 20.42 20.05
C LYS A 436 0.47 21.58 19.25
N LYS A 437 1.29 22.29 18.47
CA LYS A 437 0.86 23.42 17.61
C LYS A 437 -0.12 22.97 16.51
N ILE A 438 0.20 21.89 15.81
CA ILE A 438 -0.66 21.35 14.74
C ILE A 438 -2.00 20.88 15.34
N PHE A 439 -1.96 20.13 16.45
CA PHE A 439 -3.17 19.62 17.11
C PHE A 439 -4.07 20.75 17.62
N SER A 440 -3.52 21.78 18.24
CA SER A 440 -4.29 22.96 18.67
C SER A 440 -5.02 23.62 17.48
N THR A 441 -4.39 23.66 16.31
CA THR A 441 -5.02 24.18 15.08
C THR A 441 -6.16 23.26 14.64
N SER A 442 -5.97 21.94 14.66
CA SER A 442 -7.02 20.96 14.35
C SER A 442 -8.24 21.10 15.26
N VAL A 443 -8.03 21.30 16.57
CA VAL A 443 -9.12 21.57 17.53
C VAL A 443 -9.84 22.87 17.21
N SER A 444 -9.12 23.96 16.91
CA SER A 444 -9.77 25.24 16.55
C SER A 444 -10.61 25.18 15.26
N GLN A 445 -10.31 24.22 14.39
CA GLN A 445 -11.04 23.95 13.13
C GLN A 445 -12.19 22.94 13.31
N GLY A 446 -12.40 22.42 14.52
CA GLY A 446 -13.43 21.40 14.79
C GLY A 446 -13.09 20.01 14.26
N LEU A 447 -11.82 19.74 13.94
CA LEU A 447 -11.33 18.44 13.45
C LEU A 447 -10.87 17.49 14.58
N GLY A 448 -10.96 17.96 15.83
CA GLY A 448 -10.66 17.21 17.05
C GLY A 448 -11.20 17.96 18.28
N VAL A 449 -11.05 17.34 19.46
CA VAL A 449 -11.46 17.95 20.74
C VAL A 449 -10.26 18.13 21.66
N GLU A 450 -10.34 19.11 22.57
CA GLU A 450 -9.37 19.24 23.66
C GLU A 450 -9.31 17.93 24.46
N GLY A 451 -8.10 17.47 24.76
CA GLY A 451 -7.87 16.17 25.40
C GLY A 451 -8.00 14.95 24.48
N GLY A 452 -8.37 15.09 23.20
CA GLY A 452 -8.42 13.97 22.25
C GLY A 452 -7.04 13.41 21.84
N LEU A 453 -5.97 14.13 22.17
CA LEU A 453 -4.58 13.71 22.07
C LEU A 453 -3.86 14.04 23.39
N VAL A 454 -3.16 13.06 23.94
CA VAL A 454 -2.30 13.22 25.11
C VAL A 454 -0.84 13.12 24.68
N PHE A 455 -0.01 14.01 25.23
CA PHE A 455 1.42 14.02 25.02
C PHE A 455 2.10 13.46 26.26
N ASP A 456 2.30 12.14 26.29
CA ASP A 456 2.93 11.41 27.38
C ASP A 456 3.86 10.32 26.83
N CYS A 457 4.86 9.96 27.62
CA CYS A 457 5.73 8.80 27.36
C CYS A 457 5.61 7.73 28.45
N GLU A 458 4.65 7.91 29.36
CA GLU A 458 4.38 6.97 30.44
C GLU A 458 3.44 5.84 29.98
N GLY A 459 3.61 4.66 30.55
CA GLY A 459 2.78 3.48 30.29
C GLY A 459 3.53 2.32 29.64
N ASP A 460 2.97 1.13 29.80
CA ASP A 460 3.58 -0.12 29.30
C ASP A 460 3.61 -0.16 27.77
N GLU A 461 2.74 0.58 27.07
CA GLU A 461 2.73 0.72 25.61
C GLU A 461 4.04 1.29 25.03
N PHE A 462 4.77 2.07 25.83
CA PHE A 462 6.03 2.70 25.45
C PHE A 462 7.24 2.00 26.07
N SER A 463 7.04 0.80 26.63
CA SER A 463 8.14 -0.05 27.09
C SER A 463 9.21 -0.21 26.01
N LYS A 464 10.48 0.00 26.37
CA LYS A 464 11.58 -0.07 25.42
C LYS A 464 11.65 -1.45 24.76
N LEU A 465 11.44 -1.48 23.45
CA LEU A 465 11.75 -2.65 22.62
C LEU A 465 13.25 -2.67 22.33
N GLU A 466 13.85 -3.86 22.34
CA GLU A 466 15.22 -4.02 21.88
C GLU A 466 15.31 -3.82 20.37
N MET A 467 15.91 -2.71 19.97
CA MET A 467 16.26 -2.42 18.58
C MET A 467 17.58 -3.11 18.22
N PRO A 468 17.76 -3.54 16.95
CA PRO A 468 18.92 -4.32 16.53
C PRO A 468 20.20 -3.50 16.57
N ARG A 469 20.08 -2.17 16.65
CA ARG A 469 21.20 -1.25 16.71
C ARG A 469 20.83 0.01 17.48
N ARG A 470 21.78 0.52 18.25
CA ARG A 470 21.75 1.87 18.84
C ARG A 470 22.71 2.78 18.09
N PHE A 471 22.34 4.05 17.96
CA PHE A 471 23.14 5.04 17.26
C PHE A 471 23.67 6.09 18.23
N PRO A 472 24.94 6.52 18.09
CA PRO A 472 25.51 7.57 18.92
C PRO A 472 24.98 8.96 18.54
N SER A 473 24.37 9.11 17.36
CA SER A 473 23.76 10.35 16.87
C SER A 473 22.78 10.08 15.73
N THR A 474 21.91 11.03 15.45
CA THR A 474 21.00 11.03 14.28
C THR A 474 21.73 11.09 12.93
N HIS A 475 22.92 11.70 12.87
CA HIS A 475 23.76 11.62 11.66
C HIS A 475 24.22 10.19 11.37
N ALA A 476 24.48 9.39 12.41
CA ALA A 476 24.79 7.97 12.25
C ALA A 476 23.57 7.16 11.78
N VAL A 477 22.35 7.61 12.13
CA VAL A 477 21.09 7.06 11.61
C VAL A 477 20.98 7.29 10.10
N GLU A 478 21.14 8.53 9.61
CA GLU A 478 21.07 8.82 8.17
C GLU A 478 22.04 7.93 7.37
N GLY A 479 23.31 7.91 7.78
CA GLY A 479 24.32 7.09 7.10
C GLY A 479 24.02 5.59 7.16
N TYR A 480 23.40 5.10 8.24
CA TYR A 480 22.95 3.72 8.35
C TYR A 480 21.80 3.42 7.40
N VAL A 481 20.74 4.22 7.43
CA VAL A 481 19.56 4.03 6.58
C VAL A 481 19.94 4.09 5.09
N LEU A 482 20.80 5.03 4.69
CA LEU A 482 21.27 5.14 3.31
C LEU A 482 22.06 3.92 2.82
N ARG A 483 22.67 3.14 3.72
CA ARG A 483 23.40 1.91 3.36
C ARG A 483 22.53 0.65 3.47
N GLU A 484 21.61 0.62 4.43
CA GLU A 484 20.95 -0.61 4.85
C GLU A 484 19.53 -0.77 4.31
N ALA A 485 18.85 0.34 3.94
CA ALA A 485 17.48 0.29 3.47
C ALA A 485 17.36 -0.14 2.01
N GLY A 486 16.32 -0.92 1.70
CA GLY A 486 16.01 -1.42 0.37
C GLY A 486 16.54 -2.83 0.12
N SER A 487 16.31 -3.31 -1.11
CA SER A 487 16.89 -4.57 -1.59
C SER A 487 18.40 -4.43 -1.82
N GLN A 488 19.16 -5.47 -1.49
CA GLN A 488 20.62 -5.53 -1.55
C GLN A 488 21.12 -6.72 -2.37
#